data_AF-A0A1S2ZIR6-F1
#
_entry.id   AF-A0A1S2ZIR6-F1
#
_cell.length_a   1.000
_cell.length_b   1.000
_cell.length_c   1.000
_cell.angle_alpha   90.00
_cell.angle_beta   90.00
_cell.angle_gamma   90.00
#
_symmetry.space_group_name_H-M   'P 1'
#
loop_
_entity.id
_entity.type
_entity.pdbx_description
1 polymer ?
#
loop_
_entity_poly.entity_id
_entity_poly.type
_entity_poly.pdbx_seq_one_letter_code
_entity_poly.pdbx_strand_id
1 'polypeptide(L)'
;MKLWVSTLLMAWLGVLGSVQAEFFTSIGHMTDLIYAEKDLVQSLKEYIIVEEAKLLKIKSWATKMEALTSKSTADPEGYLAHPVNAYKLVKRLNTEWPALEDLVLQDSAAGFIANLSVQRQFFPTDEDEKGAAKALMRLQDTYKLDPDMISRGELPGTKYQAVMSVDDCFGMGRSAYNEGDYYHTVLWMEQVLKQLDAGEEATTPKAQVLDYLSYAVFQLGDLHRALELTRRLLSLDPSHERAGGNLRYFEHLLEEEREKRLLNQTDAELAAQESFYERPVDYLPERDVYESLCRGEGVKLTPRRQKRLFCRYHHGNRTPQLLIAPFKEEDEWDSPHIVRYYDVMSDEEIERIKEIAKPKLARATVRDPKTGVLTVASYRVSKSSWLEEDDDPVVARVNRRMQHITGLTVKTAELLQVANYGMGGQYEPHFDFSRRPFDSGLKTEGNRLATFLNYMSDVEAGGATVFPDLGAAIWPKKGTAVFWYNLLRSGEGDYRTRHAACPVLVGCKWVSNKWFHERGQEFLRPCGSTEVD
;
A
#
# COMPACT_ATOMS: atom_id res chain seq x y z
N MET A 1 37.67 18.11 33.93
CA MET A 1 36.20 18.26 33.81
C MET A 1 35.75 18.66 32.39
N LYS A 2 36.39 18.17 31.32
CA LYS A 2 36.03 18.44 29.90
C LYS A 2 36.44 17.29 28.96
N LEU A 3 36.09 16.05 29.30
CA LEU A 3 36.36 14.89 28.42
C LEU A 3 35.29 13.79 28.47
N TRP A 4 34.15 14.05 29.10
CA TRP A 4 33.07 13.06 29.28
C TRP A 4 31.76 13.42 28.56
N VAL A 5 31.75 14.47 27.74
CA VAL A 5 30.55 14.93 27.03
C VAL A 5 30.52 14.47 25.56
N SER A 6 31.66 14.13 24.96
CA SER A 6 31.69 13.68 23.54
C SER A 6 31.42 12.20 23.34
N THR A 7 31.49 11.36 24.38
CA THR A 7 31.16 9.93 24.28
C THR A 7 29.67 9.62 24.46
N LEU A 8 28.88 10.58 24.95
CA LEU A 8 27.42 10.42 25.11
C LEU A 8 26.62 10.78 23.84
N LEU A 9 27.20 11.56 22.92
CA LEU A 9 26.58 11.92 21.63
C LEU A 9 26.78 10.86 20.53
N MET A 10 27.81 10.01 20.64
CA MET A 10 28.06 8.91 19.69
C MET A 10 27.39 7.59 20.10
N ALA A 11 26.99 7.44 21.38
CA ALA A 11 26.27 6.27 21.86
C ALA A 11 24.75 6.31 21.56
N TRP A 12 24.22 7.45 21.11
CA TRP A 12 22.80 7.59 20.73
C TRP A 12 22.50 7.26 19.26
N LEU A 13 23.54 7.04 18.44
CA LEU A 13 23.41 6.62 17.04
C LEU A 13 23.64 5.11 16.84
N GLY A 14 23.94 4.36 17.92
CA GLY A 14 24.32 2.95 17.86
C GLY A 14 23.23 1.92 18.20
N VAL A 15 22.00 2.35 18.50
CA VAL A 15 20.85 1.45 18.79
C VAL A 15 19.62 1.92 18.00
N LEU A 16 19.80 2.24 16.73
CA LEU A 16 18.71 2.14 15.76
C LEU A 16 18.98 0.84 15.02
N GLY A 17 18.42 -0.26 15.53
CA GLY A 17 18.28 -1.46 14.71
C GLY A 17 17.67 -1.05 13.38
N SER A 18 18.15 -1.63 12.28
CA SER A 18 17.54 -1.42 10.97
C SER A 18 16.06 -1.76 11.10
N VAL A 19 15.22 -0.73 11.21
CA VAL A 19 13.78 -0.92 11.19
C VAL A 19 13.50 -1.31 9.75
N GLN A 20 13.25 -2.60 9.52
CA GLN A 20 12.62 -3.08 8.29
C GLN A 20 11.26 -2.38 8.22
N ALA A 21 11.23 -1.26 7.53
CA ALA A 21 10.07 -0.41 7.47
C ALA A 21 9.22 -0.86 6.29
N GLU A 22 8.10 -1.55 6.55
CA GLU A 22 7.08 -1.80 5.53
C GLU A 22 6.46 -0.45 5.11
N PHE A 23 7.05 0.25 4.14
CA PHE A 23 6.71 1.63 3.77
C PHE A 23 5.31 1.72 3.17
N PHE A 24 4.95 0.76 2.33
CA PHE A 24 3.66 0.70 1.63
C PHE A 24 2.45 0.73 2.57
N THR A 25 2.66 0.33 3.83
CA THR A 25 1.60 0.23 4.85
C THR A 25 1.24 1.56 5.51
N SER A 26 1.98 2.64 5.23
CA SER A 26 1.73 3.98 5.79
C SER A 26 2.12 5.10 4.82
N ILE A 27 1.14 5.91 4.42
CA ILE A 27 1.37 7.10 3.58
C ILE A 27 2.25 8.13 4.29
N GLY A 28 2.19 8.19 5.63
CA GLY A 28 3.04 9.08 6.42
C GLY A 28 4.53 8.83 6.17
N HIS A 29 4.96 7.56 6.10
CA HIS A 29 6.34 7.22 5.79
C HIS A 29 6.67 7.33 4.29
N MET A 30 5.73 7.01 3.40
CA MET A 30 5.94 7.19 1.94
C MET A 30 6.15 8.66 1.57
N THR A 31 5.54 9.59 2.31
CA THR A 31 5.74 11.04 2.10
C THR A 31 7.20 11.44 2.29
N ASP A 32 7.90 10.80 3.24
CA ASP A 32 9.31 11.09 3.51
C ASP A 32 10.21 10.60 2.36
N LEU A 33 9.82 9.52 1.67
CA LEU A 33 10.53 9.02 0.48
C LEU A 33 10.47 9.99 -0.71
N ILE A 34 9.36 10.70 -0.90
CA ILE A 34 9.21 11.69 -1.97
C ILE A 34 10.23 12.83 -1.79
N TYR A 35 10.44 13.28 -0.55
CA TYR A 35 11.44 14.30 -0.27
C TYR A 35 12.86 13.79 -0.47
N ALA A 36 13.14 12.54 -0.06
CA ALA A 36 14.44 11.91 -0.32
C ALA A 36 14.74 11.77 -1.82
N GLU A 37 13.76 11.36 -2.62
CA GLU A 37 13.89 11.29 -4.08
C GLU A 37 14.17 12.68 -4.69
N LYS A 38 13.44 13.71 -4.25
CA LYS A 38 13.66 15.09 -4.71
C LYS A 38 15.09 15.55 -4.44
N ASP A 39 15.63 15.26 -3.27
CA ASP A 39 17.00 15.62 -2.89
C ASP A 39 18.04 14.86 -3.74
N LEU A 40 17.76 13.60 -4.08
CA LEU A 40 18.62 12.82 -4.98
C LEU A 40 18.58 13.31 -6.42
N VAL A 41 17.42 13.74 -6.92
CA VAL A 41 17.31 14.37 -8.24
C VAL A 41 18.12 15.66 -8.29
N GLN A 42 18.12 16.44 -7.22
CA GLN A 42 18.95 17.65 -7.12
C GLN A 42 20.45 17.29 -7.14
N SER A 43 20.86 16.30 -6.35
CA SER A 43 22.23 15.77 -6.32
C SER A 43 22.68 15.24 -7.70
N LEU A 44 21.78 14.59 -8.43
CA LEU A 44 22.04 14.09 -9.79
C LEU A 44 22.27 15.25 -10.78
N LYS A 45 21.49 16.33 -10.68
CA LYS A 45 21.68 17.53 -11.52
C LYS A 45 23.04 18.18 -11.28
N GLU A 46 23.47 18.25 -10.02
CA GLU A 46 24.79 18.79 -9.68
C GLU A 46 25.92 17.94 -10.27
N TYR A 47 25.80 16.61 -10.18
CA TYR A 47 26.72 15.70 -10.86
C TYR A 47 26.78 15.93 -12.38
N ILE A 48 25.61 16.04 -13.04
CA ILE A 48 25.53 16.27 -14.48
C ILE A 48 26.26 17.56 -14.87
N ILE A 49 26.08 18.66 -14.13
CA ILE A 49 26.75 19.94 -14.41
C ILE A 49 28.29 19.79 -14.33
N VAL A 50 28.79 19.04 -13.35
CA VAL A 50 30.24 18.81 -13.19
C VAL A 50 30.78 17.96 -14.33
N GLU A 51 30.07 16.90 -14.73
CA GLU A 51 30.44 16.07 -15.87
C GLU A 51 30.40 16.83 -17.20
N GLU A 52 29.38 17.65 -17.44
CA GLU A 52 29.30 18.48 -18.64
C GLU A 52 30.47 19.47 -18.72
N ALA A 53 30.83 20.12 -17.60
CA ALA A 53 31.98 21.02 -17.54
C ALA A 53 33.31 20.29 -17.79
N LYS A 54 33.47 19.07 -17.26
CA LYS A 54 34.62 18.19 -17.52
C LYS A 54 34.67 17.80 -19.00
N LEU A 55 33.55 17.34 -19.56
CA LEU A 55 33.44 16.94 -20.96
C LEU A 55 33.72 18.10 -21.91
N LEU A 56 33.27 19.32 -21.59
CA LEU A 56 33.58 20.52 -22.37
C LEU A 56 35.08 20.83 -22.41
N LYS A 57 35.79 20.68 -21.28
CA LYS A 57 37.25 20.84 -21.24
C LYS A 57 37.96 19.78 -22.10
N ILE A 58 37.52 18.52 -22.00
CA ILE A 58 38.06 17.41 -22.81
C ILE A 58 37.82 17.65 -24.30
N LYS A 59 36.59 18.03 -24.70
CA LYS A 59 36.25 18.37 -26.09
C LYS A 59 37.13 19.51 -26.62
N SER A 60 37.27 20.59 -25.86
CA SER A 60 38.12 21.73 -26.25
C SER A 60 39.59 21.33 -26.43
N TRP A 61 40.12 20.49 -25.53
CA TRP A 61 41.47 19.97 -25.64
C TRP A 61 41.64 19.08 -26.89
N ALA A 62 40.69 18.19 -27.16
CA ALA A 62 40.70 17.30 -28.33
C ALA A 62 40.71 18.10 -29.64
N THR A 63 39.84 19.10 -29.78
CA THR A 63 39.81 19.98 -30.97
C THR A 63 41.13 20.74 -31.15
N LYS A 64 41.73 21.23 -30.06
CA LYS A 64 43.04 21.89 -30.11
C LYS A 64 44.13 20.93 -30.57
N MET A 65 44.09 19.68 -30.14
CA MET A 65 45.08 18.68 -30.57
C MET A 65 44.92 18.27 -32.01
N GLU A 66 43.69 18.08 -32.50
CA GLU A 66 43.40 17.76 -33.89
C GLU A 66 43.95 18.84 -34.86
N ALA A 67 43.75 20.11 -34.51
CA ALA A 67 44.30 21.23 -35.29
C ALA A 67 45.85 21.27 -35.29
N LEU A 68 46.50 20.76 -34.23
CA LEU A 68 47.95 20.71 -34.12
C LEU A 68 48.55 19.49 -34.81
N THR A 69 47.92 18.32 -34.70
CA THR A 69 48.40 17.08 -35.30
C THR A 69 48.30 17.15 -36.81
N SER A 70 47.22 17.70 -37.38
CA SER A 70 47.05 17.83 -38.84
C SER A 70 48.17 18.64 -39.52
N LYS A 71 48.68 19.68 -38.86
CA LYS A 71 49.82 20.48 -39.37
C LYS A 71 51.15 19.74 -39.24
N SER A 72 51.36 19.02 -38.14
CA SER A 72 52.62 18.32 -37.88
C SER A 72 52.81 17.04 -38.69
N THR A 73 51.73 16.39 -39.13
CA THR A 73 51.81 15.16 -39.93
C THR A 73 51.95 15.41 -41.43
N ALA A 74 51.65 16.62 -41.91
CA ALA A 74 51.80 16.98 -43.31
C ALA A 74 53.27 17.15 -43.75
N ASP A 75 54.15 17.61 -42.85
CA ASP A 75 55.61 17.72 -43.05
C ASP A 75 56.34 17.59 -41.69
N PRO A 76 56.60 16.37 -41.21
CA PRO A 76 57.17 16.15 -39.88
C PRO A 76 58.59 16.70 -39.71
N GLU A 77 59.46 16.52 -40.71
CA GLU A 77 60.86 16.98 -40.64
C GLU A 77 60.93 18.51 -40.70
N GLY A 78 60.21 19.16 -41.62
CA GLY A 78 60.16 20.61 -41.69
C GLY A 78 59.49 21.26 -40.48
N TYR A 79 58.45 20.63 -39.92
CA TYR A 79 57.82 21.09 -38.68
C TYR A 79 58.78 21.02 -37.48
N LEU A 80 59.55 19.93 -37.34
CA LEU A 80 60.48 19.73 -36.23
C LEU A 80 61.82 20.45 -36.41
N ALA A 81 62.18 20.87 -37.62
CA ALA A 81 63.36 21.69 -37.88
C ALA A 81 63.34 23.03 -37.13
N HIS A 82 62.16 23.54 -36.76
CA HIS A 82 62.01 24.73 -35.93
C HIS A 82 62.10 24.37 -34.43
N PRO A 83 63.11 24.87 -33.68
CA PRO A 83 63.37 24.45 -32.29
C PRO A 83 62.18 24.64 -31.33
N VAL A 84 61.35 25.68 -31.54
CA VAL A 84 60.13 25.91 -30.72
C VAL A 84 59.10 24.79 -30.93
N ASN A 85 58.97 24.27 -32.15
CA ASN A 85 58.00 23.21 -32.46
C ASN A 85 58.43 21.89 -31.82
N ALA A 86 59.73 21.57 -31.89
CA ALA A 86 60.33 20.43 -31.20
C ALA A 86 60.09 20.51 -29.67
N TYR A 87 60.38 21.66 -29.05
CA TYR A 87 60.09 21.88 -27.62
C TYR A 87 58.60 21.71 -27.30
N LYS A 88 57.71 22.29 -28.10
CA LYS A 88 56.26 22.20 -27.89
C LYS A 88 55.74 20.77 -28.01
N LEU A 89 56.29 19.95 -28.92
CA LEU A 89 55.95 18.53 -29.02
C LEU A 89 56.38 17.76 -27.77
N VAL A 90 57.64 17.93 -27.34
CA VAL A 90 58.17 17.26 -26.14
C VAL A 90 57.37 17.66 -24.90
N LYS A 91 57.11 18.96 -24.70
CA LYS A 91 56.26 19.45 -23.58
C LYS A 91 54.86 18.85 -23.64
N ARG A 92 54.25 18.78 -24.83
CA ARG A 92 52.91 18.24 -24.99
C ARG A 92 52.85 16.78 -24.56
N LEU A 93 53.74 15.94 -25.08
CA LEU A 93 53.80 14.51 -24.74
C LEU A 93 54.18 14.25 -23.27
N ASN A 94 55.06 15.07 -22.70
CA ASN A 94 55.54 14.87 -21.33
C ASN A 94 54.64 15.49 -20.24
N THR A 95 53.86 16.53 -20.55
CA THR A 95 53.14 17.32 -19.53
C THR A 95 51.68 17.55 -19.87
N GLU A 96 51.35 17.89 -21.13
CA GLU A 96 49.95 18.20 -21.49
C GLU A 96 49.09 16.92 -21.62
N TRP A 97 49.66 15.80 -22.08
CA TRP A 97 48.96 14.50 -22.15
C TRP A 97 48.69 13.89 -20.76
N PRO A 98 49.66 13.79 -19.83
CA PRO A 98 49.38 13.34 -18.47
C PRO A 98 48.34 14.21 -17.74
N ALA A 99 48.36 15.55 -17.93
CA ALA A 99 47.35 16.42 -17.34
C ALA A 99 45.93 16.17 -17.88
N LEU A 100 45.80 15.71 -19.13
CA LEU A 100 44.52 15.25 -19.67
C LEU A 100 44.11 13.92 -19.03
N GLU A 101 45.04 12.98 -18.88
CA GLU A 101 44.81 11.71 -18.19
C GLU A 101 44.26 11.95 -16.78
N ASP A 102 44.89 12.85 -16.00
CA ASP A 102 44.41 13.25 -14.68
C ASP A 102 42.97 13.81 -14.71
N LEU A 103 42.67 14.67 -15.70
CA LEU A 103 41.31 15.21 -15.87
C LEU A 103 40.30 14.12 -16.23
N VAL A 104 40.66 13.19 -17.11
CA VAL A 104 39.80 12.08 -17.53
C VAL A 104 39.51 11.13 -16.36
N LEU A 105 40.53 10.81 -15.56
CA LEU A 105 40.43 9.93 -14.40
C LEU A 105 39.77 10.59 -13.18
N GLN A 106 39.57 11.91 -13.18
CA GLN A 106 38.90 12.62 -12.10
C GLN A 106 37.46 12.10 -11.90
N ASP A 107 37.17 11.59 -10.70
CA ASP A 107 35.84 11.10 -10.33
C ASP A 107 34.89 12.28 -10.00
N SER A 108 33.94 12.55 -10.89
CA SER A 108 32.88 13.54 -10.69
C SER A 108 31.72 13.00 -9.86
N ALA A 109 31.59 11.68 -9.76
CA ALA A 109 30.42 11.00 -9.20
C ALA A 109 30.50 10.86 -7.68
N ALA A 110 31.68 11.00 -7.07
CA ALA A 110 31.90 10.79 -5.63
C ALA A 110 30.84 11.45 -4.72
N GLY A 111 30.49 12.72 -4.98
CA GLY A 111 29.50 13.45 -4.19
C GLY A 111 28.09 12.86 -4.33
N PHE A 112 27.67 12.57 -5.56
CA PHE A 112 26.38 11.95 -5.85
C PHE A 112 26.28 10.54 -5.25
N ILE A 113 27.32 9.71 -5.44
CA ILE A 113 27.35 8.33 -4.93
C ILE A 113 27.36 8.31 -3.40
N ALA A 114 28.05 9.23 -2.74
CA ALA A 114 28.02 9.35 -1.28
C ALA A 114 26.60 9.69 -0.78
N ASN A 115 25.94 10.67 -1.39
CA ASN A 115 24.57 11.05 -1.02
C ASN A 115 23.58 9.89 -1.26
N LEU A 116 23.66 9.25 -2.44
CA LEU A 116 22.84 8.09 -2.78
C LEU A 116 23.05 6.95 -1.77
N SER A 117 24.30 6.68 -1.36
CA SER A 117 24.61 5.62 -0.40
C SER A 117 24.04 5.88 0.98
N VAL A 118 24.00 7.14 1.43
CA VAL A 118 23.37 7.53 2.70
C VAL A 118 21.85 7.36 2.61
N GLN A 119 21.22 7.86 1.55
CA GLN A 119 19.77 7.79 1.37
C GLN A 119 19.27 6.37 1.16
N ARG A 120 20.05 5.51 0.50
CA ARG A 120 19.71 4.11 0.21
C ARG A 120 19.42 3.29 1.47
N GLN A 121 19.94 3.68 2.63
CA GLN A 121 19.63 3.02 3.90
C GLN A 121 18.15 3.16 4.32
N PHE A 122 17.45 4.14 3.75
CA PHE A 122 16.05 4.45 4.03
C PHE A 122 15.13 4.11 2.86
N PHE A 123 15.65 3.46 1.82
CA PHE A 123 14.87 3.08 0.65
C PHE A 123 13.97 1.87 0.94
N PRO A 124 12.85 1.75 0.20
CA PRO A 124 12.08 0.52 0.15
C PRO A 124 12.93 -0.67 -0.28
N THR A 125 12.55 -1.84 0.18
CA THR A 125 13.16 -3.13 -0.15
C THR A 125 12.31 -3.91 -1.16
N ASP A 126 12.82 -5.02 -1.68
CA ASP A 126 12.05 -5.94 -2.53
C ASP A 126 10.75 -6.44 -1.85
N GLU A 127 10.73 -6.51 -0.51
CA GLU A 127 9.52 -6.86 0.25
C GLU A 127 8.45 -5.76 0.18
N ASP A 128 8.87 -4.49 0.18
CA ASP A 128 7.96 -3.35 0.05
C ASP A 128 7.34 -3.28 -1.34
N GLU A 129 8.13 -3.54 -2.39
CA GLU A 129 7.65 -3.59 -3.76
C GLU A 129 6.60 -4.71 -3.94
N LYS A 130 6.90 -5.91 -3.45
CA LYS A 130 5.94 -7.04 -3.43
C LYS A 130 4.68 -6.69 -2.62
N GLY A 131 4.85 -6.02 -1.48
CA GLY A 131 3.74 -5.55 -0.65
C GLY A 131 2.83 -4.55 -1.38
N ALA A 132 3.42 -3.61 -2.12
CA ALA A 132 2.70 -2.66 -2.95
C ALA A 132 1.96 -3.35 -4.11
N ALA A 133 2.59 -4.31 -4.80
CA ALA A 133 1.94 -5.10 -5.85
C ALA A 133 0.71 -5.87 -5.31
N LYS A 134 0.86 -6.55 -4.16
CA LYS A 134 -0.27 -7.22 -3.48
C LYS A 134 -1.36 -6.25 -3.04
N ALA A 135 -1.00 -5.03 -2.65
CA ALA A 135 -1.96 -4.00 -2.29
C ALA A 135 -2.78 -3.54 -3.52
N LEU A 136 -2.13 -3.36 -4.67
CA LEU A 136 -2.82 -3.02 -5.93
C LEU A 136 -3.75 -4.15 -6.39
N MET A 137 -3.34 -5.42 -6.33
CA MET A 137 -4.20 -6.56 -6.66
C MET A 137 -5.40 -6.66 -5.70
N ARG A 138 -5.20 -6.37 -4.41
CA ARG A 138 -6.32 -6.29 -3.44
C ARG A 138 -7.32 -5.19 -3.80
N LEU A 139 -6.84 -4.04 -4.29
CA LEU A 139 -7.71 -2.98 -4.78
C LEU A 139 -8.44 -3.40 -6.05
N GLN A 140 -7.74 -4.08 -6.95
CA GLN A 140 -8.28 -4.66 -8.17
C GLN A 140 -9.47 -5.58 -7.86
N ASP A 141 -9.28 -6.54 -6.96
CA ASP A 141 -10.33 -7.46 -6.51
C ASP A 141 -11.49 -6.70 -5.85
N THR A 142 -11.18 -5.93 -4.81
CA THR A 142 -12.21 -5.31 -3.95
C THR A 142 -13.10 -4.37 -4.74
N TYR A 143 -12.52 -3.58 -5.65
CA TYR A 143 -13.23 -2.57 -6.43
C TYR A 143 -13.56 -3.01 -7.85
N LYS A 144 -13.29 -4.27 -8.22
CA LYS A 144 -13.49 -4.82 -9.58
C LYS A 144 -12.87 -3.93 -10.66
N LEU A 145 -11.62 -3.53 -10.43
CA LEU A 145 -10.90 -2.65 -11.35
C LEU A 145 -10.30 -3.47 -12.48
N ASP A 146 -10.36 -2.91 -13.68
CA ASP A 146 -9.71 -3.49 -14.86
C ASP A 146 -8.21 -3.15 -14.86
N PRO A 147 -7.30 -4.10 -15.17
CA PRO A 147 -5.86 -3.81 -15.30
C PRO A 147 -5.54 -2.65 -16.25
N ASP A 148 -6.35 -2.45 -17.29
CA ASP A 148 -6.23 -1.36 -18.25
C ASP A 148 -6.51 0.00 -17.60
N MET A 149 -7.52 0.06 -16.73
CA MET A 149 -7.85 1.27 -15.95
C MET A 149 -6.75 1.59 -14.94
N ILE A 150 -6.23 0.57 -14.25
CA ILE A 150 -5.12 0.73 -13.30
C ILE A 150 -3.86 1.20 -14.04
N SER A 151 -3.51 0.55 -15.14
CA SER A 151 -2.29 0.88 -15.91
C SER A 151 -2.32 2.28 -16.52
N ARG A 152 -3.50 2.81 -16.88
CA ARG A 152 -3.65 4.22 -17.31
C ARG A 152 -3.77 5.23 -16.16
N GLY A 153 -3.83 4.77 -14.91
CA GLY A 153 -4.03 5.62 -13.74
C GLY A 153 -5.43 6.24 -13.66
N GLU A 154 -6.42 5.66 -14.34
CA GLU A 154 -7.79 6.17 -14.47
C GLU A 154 -8.69 5.76 -13.29
N LEU A 155 -8.19 5.89 -12.06
CA LEU A 155 -8.93 5.49 -10.86
C LEU A 155 -9.93 6.58 -10.39
N PRO A 156 -11.11 6.20 -9.87
CA PRO A 156 -12.07 7.15 -9.31
C PRO A 156 -11.48 8.02 -8.19
N GLY A 157 -11.76 9.32 -8.21
CA GLY A 157 -11.33 10.25 -7.17
C GLY A 157 -9.85 10.68 -7.25
N THR A 158 -9.12 10.30 -8.29
CA THR A 158 -7.73 10.72 -8.50
C THR A 158 -7.61 12.20 -8.84
N LYS A 159 -6.68 12.89 -8.17
CA LYS A 159 -6.23 14.25 -8.53
C LYS A 159 -4.96 14.24 -9.38
N TYR A 160 -4.18 13.17 -9.26
CA TYR A 160 -2.90 12.96 -9.91
C TYR A 160 -2.91 11.58 -10.57
N GLN A 161 -2.36 11.49 -11.77
CA GLN A 161 -2.35 10.28 -12.58
C GLN A 161 -0.91 9.89 -12.91
N ALA A 162 -0.63 8.59 -12.82
CA ALA A 162 0.59 7.98 -13.29
C ALA A 162 0.20 6.81 -14.20
N VAL A 163 0.99 6.58 -15.25
CA VAL A 163 0.78 5.49 -16.20
C VAL A 163 1.84 4.43 -15.94
N MET A 164 1.43 3.17 -15.95
CA MET A 164 2.31 2.02 -15.85
C MET A 164 2.86 1.68 -17.23
N SER A 165 4.18 1.56 -17.32
CA SER A 165 4.83 1.04 -18.52
C SER A 165 4.53 -0.44 -18.72
N VAL A 166 4.83 -0.96 -19.91
CA VAL A 166 4.76 -2.41 -20.21
C VAL A 166 5.55 -3.23 -19.19
N ASP A 167 6.74 -2.74 -18.81
CA ASP A 167 7.61 -3.42 -17.86
C ASP A 167 7.07 -3.38 -16.42
N ASP A 168 6.35 -2.31 -16.03
CA ASP A 168 5.65 -2.25 -14.74
C ASP A 168 4.48 -3.25 -14.68
N CYS A 169 3.67 -3.34 -15.74
CA CYS A 169 2.59 -4.32 -15.84
C CYS A 169 3.13 -5.76 -15.87
N PHE A 170 4.27 -5.98 -16.52
CA PHE A 170 4.95 -7.27 -16.47
C PHE A 170 5.48 -7.59 -15.07
N GLY A 171 6.03 -6.60 -14.36
CA GLY A 171 6.43 -6.71 -12.96
C GLY A 171 5.27 -7.13 -12.04
N MET A 172 4.08 -6.56 -12.25
CA MET A 172 2.84 -6.96 -11.55
C MET A 172 2.47 -8.42 -11.82
N GLY A 173 2.37 -8.81 -13.09
CA GLY A 173 2.03 -10.19 -13.47
C GLY A 173 3.05 -11.21 -12.96
N ARG A 174 4.35 -10.88 -13.00
CA ARG A 174 5.42 -11.73 -12.47
C ARG A 174 5.33 -11.87 -10.95
N SER A 175 4.96 -10.79 -10.25
CA SER A 175 4.77 -10.82 -8.80
C SER A 175 3.60 -11.73 -8.40
N ALA A 176 2.48 -11.66 -9.13
CA ALA A 176 1.35 -12.57 -8.95
C ALA A 176 1.76 -14.04 -9.18
N TYR A 177 2.47 -14.30 -10.28
CA TYR A 177 2.93 -15.64 -10.65
C TYR A 177 3.79 -16.28 -9.56
N ASN A 178 4.74 -15.53 -9.02
CA ASN A 178 5.67 -16.02 -8.00
C ASN A 178 4.97 -16.39 -6.68
N GLU A 179 3.78 -15.83 -6.44
CA GLU A 179 2.94 -16.12 -5.28
C GLU A 179 1.92 -17.23 -5.55
N GLY A 180 1.89 -17.78 -6.77
CA GLY A 180 0.91 -18.77 -7.21
C GLY A 180 -0.47 -18.19 -7.54
N ASP A 181 -0.58 -16.86 -7.64
CA ASP A 181 -1.81 -16.18 -8.06
C ASP A 181 -1.91 -16.14 -9.58
N TYR A 182 -2.30 -17.28 -10.16
CA TYR A 182 -2.41 -17.41 -11.61
C TYR A 182 -3.56 -16.59 -12.19
N TYR A 183 -4.60 -16.29 -11.40
CA TYR A 183 -5.70 -15.42 -11.80
C TYR A 183 -5.19 -14.02 -12.14
N HIS A 184 -4.52 -13.35 -11.20
CA HIS A 184 -3.94 -12.04 -11.46
C HIS A 184 -2.80 -12.09 -12.48
N THR A 185 -2.04 -13.19 -12.53
CA THR A 185 -1.01 -13.36 -13.56
C THR A 185 -1.60 -13.26 -14.96
N VAL A 186 -2.72 -13.96 -15.23
CA VAL A 186 -3.38 -13.92 -16.54
C VAL A 186 -3.82 -12.50 -16.87
N LEU A 187 -4.53 -11.84 -15.96
CA LEU A 187 -5.04 -10.48 -16.17
C LEU A 187 -3.93 -9.48 -16.51
N TRP A 188 -2.83 -9.51 -15.76
CA TRP A 188 -1.72 -8.57 -15.98
C TRP A 188 -0.88 -8.93 -17.21
N MET A 189 -0.65 -10.21 -17.50
CA MET A 189 0.09 -10.61 -18.71
C MET A 189 -0.72 -10.33 -19.99
N GLU A 190 -2.04 -10.43 -19.94
CA GLU A 190 -2.92 -9.98 -21.04
C GLU A 190 -2.81 -8.48 -21.27
N GLN A 191 -2.81 -7.68 -20.19
CA GLN A 191 -2.61 -6.23 -20.29
C GLN A 191 -1.24 -5.89 -20.91
N VAL A 192 -0.17 -6.61 -20.53
CA VAL A 192 1.15 -6.46 -21.14
C VAL A 192 1.11 -6.76 -22.64
N LEU A 193 0.46 -7.87 -23.05
CA LEU A 193 0.31 -8.19 -24.47
C LEU A 193 -0.46 -7.11 -25.23
N LYS A 194 -1.49 -6.53 -24.61
CA LYS A 194 -2.28 -5.44 -25.18
C LYS A 194 -1.43 -4.19 -25.43
N GLN A 195 -0.61 -3.79 -24.46
CA GLN A 195 0.30 -2.65 -24.60
C GLN A 195 1.39 -2.91 -25.67
N LEU A 196 1.97 -4.12 -25.69
CA LEU A 196 2.93 -4.52 -26.72
C LEU A 196 2.30 -4.54 -28.12
N ASP A 197 1.06 -5.02 -28.25
CA ASP A 197 0.32 -5.03 -29.52
C ASP A 197 -0.06 -3.60 -29.98
N ALA A 198 -0.17 -2.65 -29.05
CA ALA A 198 -0.33 -1.22 -29.33
C ALA A 198 0.98 -0.52 -29.74
N GLY A 199 2.13 -1.20 -29.66
CA GLY A 199 3.44 -0.68 -30.06
C GLY A 199 4.15 0.15 -28.98
N GLU A 200 3.79 -0.03 -27.70
CA GLU A 200 4.50 0.61 -26.59
C GLU A 200 5.91 0.04 -26.43
N GLU A 201 6.88 0.90 -26.08
CA GLU A 201 8.27 0.50 -25.85
C GLU A 201 8.39 -0.34 -24.57
N ALA A 202 9.14 -1.44 -24.66
CA ALA A 202 9.37 -2.35 -23.53
C ALA A 202 10.74 -3.01 -23.63
N THR A 203 11.34 -3.28 -22.48
CA THR A 203 12.54 -4.14 -22.41
C THR A 203 12.17 -5.62 -22.38
N THR A 204 10.98 -5.96 -21.88
CA THR A 204 10.48 -7.33 -21.80
C THR A 204 10.06 -7.87 -23.18
N PRO A 205 10.65 -8.97 -23.66
CA PRO A 205 10.27 -9.56 -24.93
C PRO A 205 8.93 -10.29 -24.84
N LYS A 206 8.11 -10.18 -25.90
CA LYS A 206 6.79 -10.81 -25.99
C LYS A 206 6.80 -12.33 -25.76
N ALA A 207 7.88 -13.01 -26.16
CA ALA A 207 8.05 -14.45 -25.91
C ALA A 207 8.05 -14.78 -24.41
N GLN A 208 8.68 -13.95 -23.58
CA GLN A 208 8.72 -14.13 -22.13
C GLN A 208 7.33 -13.94 -21.51
N VAL A 209 6.56 -12.96 -21.98
CA VAL A 209 5.18 -12.72 -21.53
C VAL A 209 4.28 -13.94 -21.82
N LEU A 210 4.39 -14.50 -23.04
CA LEU A 210 3.64 -15.69 -23.44
C LEU A 210 4.03 -16.93 -22.63
N ASP A 211 5.27 -17.04 -22.18
CA ASP A 211 5.73 -18.16 -21.35
C ASP A 211 4.98 -18.18 -20.01
N TYR A 212 4.99 -17.05 -19.29
CA TYR A 212 4.23 -16.89 -18.05
C TYR A 212 2.73 -17.08 -18.26
N LEU A 213 2.16 -16.42 -19.29
CA LEU A 213 0.73 -16.46 -19.56
C LEU A 213 0.26 -17.89 -19.89
N SER A 214 0.98 -18.60 -20.76
CA SER A 214 0.61 -19.97 -21.16
C SER A 214 0.59 -20.93 -19.98
N TYR A 215 1.55 -20.81 -19.06
CA TYR A 215 1.56 -21.63 -17.84
C TYR A 215 0.43 -21.24 -16.88
N ALA A 216 0.21 -19.95 -16.63
CA ALA A 216 -0.85 -19.50 -15.73
C ALA A 216 -2.25 -19.92 -16.23
N VAL A 217 -2.51 -19.78 -17.53
CA VAL A 217 -3.75 -20.25 -18.17
C VAL A 217 -3.92 -21.76 -18.03
N PHE A 218 -2.84 -22.53 -18.18
CA PHE A 218 -2.86 -23.98 -17.94
C PHE A 218 -3.20 -24.31 -16.47
N GLN A 219 -2.61 -23.60 -15.50
CA GLN A 219 -2.90 -23.81 -14.07
C GLN A 219 -4.36 -23.49 -13.71
N LEU A 220 -5.02 -22.60 -14.45
CA LEU A 220 -6.44 -22.30 -14.31
C LEU A 220 -7.35 -23.31 -15.05
N GLY A 221 -6.78 -24.34 -15.67
CA GLY A 221 -7.51 -25.44 -16.32
C GLY A 221 -7.91 -25.20 -17.78
N ASP A 222 -7.49 -24.09 -18.38
CA ASP A 222 -7.80 -23.77 -19.78
C ASP A 222 -6.71 -24.32 -20.73
N LEU A 223 -6.76 -25.64 -20.95
CA LEU A 223 -5.77 -26.36 -21.75
C LEU A 223 -5.73 -25.90 -23.21
N HIS A 224 -6.90 -25.60 -23.80
CA HIS A 224 -7.00 -25.18 -25.20
C HIS A 224 -6.26 -23.85 -25.43
N ARG A 225 -6.48 -22.87 -24.57
CA ARG A 225 -5.83 -21.57 -24.69
C ARG A 225 -4.35 -21.65 -24.32
N ALA A 226 -3.97 -22.44 -23.33
CA ALA A 226 -2.56 -22.67 -22.99
C ALA A 226 -1.78 -23.23 -24.20
N LEU A 227 -2.39 -24.17 -24.95
CA LEU A 227 -1.81 -24.73 -26.16
C LEU A 227 -1.66 -23.68 -27.28
N GLU A 228 -2.69 -22.87 -27.51
CA GLU A 228 -2.65 -21.77 -28.49
C GLU A 228 -1.53 -20.78 -28.17
N LEU A 229 -1.45 -20.33 -26.92
CA LEU A 229 -0.42 -19.41 -26.44
C LEU A 229 0.98 -20.01 -26.59
N THR A 230 1.14 -21.30 -26.31
CA THR A 230 2.42 -22.01 -26.49
C THR A 230 2.83 -22.08 -27.96
N ARG A 231 1.89 -22.28 -28.89
CA ARG A 231 2.16 -22.23 -30.33
C ARG A 231 2.54 -20.83 -30.78
N ARG A 232 1.89 -19.79 -30.26
CA ARG A 232 2.25 -18.38 -30.50
C ARG A 232 3.64 -18.04 -29.95
N LEU A 233 4.03 -18.63 -28.83
CA LEU A 233 5.37 -18.48 -28.29
C LEU A 233 6.42 -19.11 -29.22
N LEU A 234 6.20 -20.36 -29.65
CA LEU A 234 7.14 -21.08 -30.53
C LEU A 234 7.24 -20.47 -31.93
N SER A 235 6.23 -19.73 -32.40
CA SER A 235 6.35 -18.98 -33.66
C SER A 235 7.25 -17.74 -33.54
N LEU A 236 7.43 -17.20 -32.33
CA LEU A 236 8.33 -16.09 -32.04
C LEU A 236 9.73 -16.57 -31.67
N ASP A 237 9.83 -17.64 -30.87
CA ASP A 237 11.09 -18.27 -30.47
C ASP A 237 10.99 -19.80 -30.60
N PRO A 238 11.32 -20.36 -31.78
CA PRO A 238 11.31 -21.81 -32.01
C PRO A 238 12.29 -22.59 -31.14
N SER A 239 13.32 -21.92 -30.61
CA SER A 239 14.35 -22.50 -29.76
C SER A 239 14.05 -22.45 -28.26
N HIS A 240 12.86 -21.97 -27.87
CA HIS A 240 12.52 -21.76 -26.47
C HIS A 240 12.53 -23.07 -25.67
N GLU A 241 13.42 -23.15 -24.67
CA GLU A 241 13.78 -24.39 -23.97
C GLU A 241 12.57 -25.16 -23.40
N ARG A 242 11.60 -24.43 -22.82
CA ARG A 242 10.44 -25.03 -22.14
C ARG A 242 9.24 -25.26 -23.04
N ALA A 243 9.05 -24.43 -24.07
CA ALA A 243 7.78 -24.36 -24.78
C ALA A 243 7.53 -25.60 -25.64
N GLY A 244 8.57 -26.16 -26.26
CA GLY A 244 8.45 -27.41 -27.02
C GLY A 244 8.15 -28.63 -26.14
N GLY A 245 8.53 -28.60 -24.86
CA GLY A 245 8.13 -29.60 -23.87
C GLY A 245 6.67 -29.44 -23.45
N ASN A 246 6.28 -28.22 -23.08
CA ASN A 246 4.91 -27.88 -22.70
C ASN A 246 3.92 -28.18 -23.82
N LEU A 247 4.26 -27.86 -25.08
CA LEU A 247 3.40 -28.13 -26.23
C LEU A 247 3.04 -29.63 -26.34
N ARG A 248 4.05 -30.50 -26.31
CA ARG A 248 3.85 -31.96 -26.39
C ARG A 248 3.04 -32.48 -25.21
N TYR A 249 3.29 -31.93 -24.02
CA TYR A 249 2.55 -32.31 -22.81
C TYR A 249 1.07 -31.88 -22.90
N PHE A 250 0.80 -30.66 -23.34
CA PHE A 250 -0.56 -30.16 -23.51
C PHE A 250 -1.32 -30.91 -24.62
N GLU A 251 -0.67 -31.23 -25.74
CA GLU A 251 -1.27 -32.05 -26.81
C GLU A 251 -1.65 -33.45 -26.30
N HIS A 252 -0.79 -34.09 -25.52
CA HIS A 252 -1.10 -35.39 -24.90
C HIS A 252 -2.30 -35.33 -23.95
N LEU A 253 -2.37 -34.31 -23.07
CA LEU A 253 -3.53 -34.13 -22.18
C LEU A 253 -4.84 -33.93 -22.96
N LEU A 254 -4.78 -33.22 -24.09
CA LEU A 254 -5.94 -32.93 -24.92
C LEU A 254 -6.43 -34.19 -25.67
N GLU A 255 -5.50 -35.05 -26.08
CA GLU A 255 -5.81 -36.38 -26.60
C GLU A 255 -6.49 -37.26 -25.53
N GLU A 256 -5.98 -37.30 -24.30
CA GLU A 256 -6.63 -38.02 -23.20
C GLU A 256 -8.05 -37.51 -22.91
N GLU A 257 -8.26 -36.19 -22.90
CA GLU A 257 -9.60 -35.62 -22.73
C GLU A 257 -10.54 -36.03 -23.86
N ARG A 258 -10.04 -36.03 -25.10
CA ARG A 258 -10.82 -36.44 -26.27
C ARG A 258 -11.23 -37.91 -26.18
N GLU A 259 -10.31 -38.78 -25.78
CA GLU A 259 -10.60 -40.20 -25.56
C GLU A 259 -11.64 -40.42 -24.45
N LYS A 260 -11.52 -39.70 -23.32
CA LYS A 260 -12.50 -39.74 -22.21
C LYS A 260 -13.88 -39.24 -22.66
N ARG A 261 -13.96 -38.20 -23.49
CA ARG A 261 -15.23 -37.70 -24.06
C ARG A 261 -15.85 -38.68 -25.06
N LEU A 262 -15.04 -39.37 -25.86
CA LEU A 262 -15.50 -40.41 -26.79
C LEU A 262 -16.09 -41.63 -26.06
N LEU A 263 -15.60 -41.91 -24.84
CA LEU A 263 -16.12 -42.97 -23.96
C LEU A 263 -17.41 -42.56 -23.21
N ASN A 264 -17.56 -41.26 -22.89
CA ASN A 264 -18.72 -40.71 -22.19
C ASN A 264 -19.63 -39.95 -23.18
N GLN A 265 -20.43 -40.67 -23.97
CA GLN A 265 -21.41 -40.07 -24.88
C GLN A 265 -22.41 -39.17 -24.11
N THR A 266 -22.14 -37.87 -24.09
CA THR A 266 -23.12 -36.83 -23.79
C THR A 266 -22.77 -35.61 -24.63
N ASP A 267 -23.74 -35.20 -25.45
CA ASP A 267 -23.70 -33.99 -26.25
C ASP A 267 -23.62 -32.77 -25.33
N ALA A 268 -22.42 -32.22 -25.19
CA ALA A 268 -22.22 -30.87 -24.66
C ALA A 268 -21.75 -29.99 -25.81
N GLU A 269 -22.66 -29.14 -26.29
CA GLU A 269 -22.40 -28.12 -27.30
C GLU A 269 -21.23 -27.21 -26.89
N LEU A 270 -20.34 -26.94 -27.84
CA LEU A 270 -19.29 -25.94 -27.74
C LEU A 270 -19.93 -24.54 -27.70
N ALA A 271 -20.35 -24.10 -26.52
CA ALA A 271 -20.44 -22.67 -26.27
C ALA A 271 -19.01 -22.12 -26.33
N ALA A 272 -18.76 -21.13 -27.18
CA ALA A 272 -17.59 -20.28 -27.06
C ALA A 272 -17.68 -19.58 -25.71
N GLN A 273 -17.14 -20.23 -24.68
CA GLN A 273 -17.02 -19.67 -23.35
C GLN A 273 -16.00 -18.55 -23.49
N GLU A 274 -16.46 -17.30 -23.48
CA GLU A 274 -15.60 -16.19 -23.09
C GLU A 274 -14.90 -16.64 -21.79
N SER A 275 -13.56 -16.70 -21.83
CA SER A 275 -12.76 -17.24 -20.74
C SER A 275 -12.75 -16.25 -19.57
N PHE A 276 -13.87 -16.17 -18.86
CA PHE A 276 -13.92 -15.52 -17.57
C PHE A 276 -13.27 -16.46 -16.56
N TYR A 277 -11.99 -16.27 -16.28
CA TYR A 277 -11.38 -16.93 -15.14
C TYR A 277 -12.06 -16.44 -13.88
N GLU A 278 -12.56 -17.37 -13.08
CA GLU A 278 -13.11 -17.03 -11.77
C GLU A 278 -11.97 -16.95 -10.75
N ARG A 279 -12.06 -15.97 -9.85
CA ARG A 279 -11.13 -15.85 -8.73
C ARG A 279 -11.25 -17.11 -7.85
N PRO A 280 -10.13 -17.70 -7.40
CA PRO A 280 -10.16 -18.84 -6.48
C PRO A 280 -10.98 -18.53 -5.22
N VAL A 281 -11.61 -19.56 -4.66
CA VAL A 281 -12.42 -19.44 -3.43
C VAL A 281 -11.53 -18.92 -2.29
N ASP A 282 -11.92 -17.78 -1.73
CA ASP A 282 -11.23 -17.14 -0.61
C ASP A 282 -11.47 -17.91 0.71
N TYR A 283 -10.54 -17.82 1.66
CA TYR A 283 -10.70 -18.43 2.98
C TYR A 283 -11.76 -17.72 3.84
N LEU A 284 -12.10 -16.47 3.50
CA LEU A 284 -13.21 -15.73 4.09
C LEU A 284 -14.51 -16.04 3.35
N PRO A 285 -15.49 -16.75 3.97
CA PRO A 285 -16.75 -17.07 3.31
C PRO A 285 -17.60 -15.84 2.96
N GLU A 286 -17.36 -14.73 3.65
CA GLU A 286 -18.09 -13.47 3.51
C GLU A 286 -17.35 -12.42 2.67
N ARG A 287 -16.27 -12.83 1.97
CA ARG A 287 -15.42 -11.95 1.16
C ARG A 287 -16.22 -11.14 0.15
N ASP A 288 -17.10 -11.79 -0.61
CA ASP A 288 -17.90 -11.14 -1.66
C ASP A 288 -18.86 -10.08 -1.09
N VAL A 289 -19.49 -10.39 0.06
CA VAL A 289 -20.39 -9.45 0.75
C VAL A 289 -19.59 -8.25 1.25
N TYR A 290 -18.45 -8.49 1.88
CA TYR A 290 -17.55 -7.44 2.35
C TYR A 290 -17.09 -6.52 1.20
N GLU A 291 -16.60 -7.10 0.10
CA GLU A 291 -16.15 -6.32 -1.05
C GLU A 291 -17.29 -5.56 -1.73
N SER A 292 -18.48 -6.16 -1.82
CA SER A 292 -19.67 -5.49 -2.35
C SER A 292 -19.99 -4.22 -1.55
N LEU A 293 -19.94 -4.28 -0.22
CA LEU A 293 -20.17 -3.12 0.63
C LEU A 293 -19.06 -2.06 0.47
N CYS A 294 -17.82 -2.47 0.24
CA CYS A 294 -16.73 -1.55 -0.08
C CYS A 294 -16.96 -0.80 -1.39
N ARG A 295 -17.65 -1.41 -2.36
CA ARG A 295 -18.11 -0.75 -3.59
C ARG A 295 -19.39 0.07 -3.41
N GLY A 296 -19.99 0.07 -2.21
CA GLY A 296 -21.31 0.65 -1.96
C GLY A 296 -22.47 -0.19 -2.51
N GLU A 297 -22.18 -1.39 -3.03
CA GLU A 297 -23.18 -2.37 -3.44
C GLU A 297 -23.76 -3.08 -2.21
N GLY A 298 -24.99 -3.58 -2.31
CA GLY A 298 -25.56 -4.41 -1.25
C GLY A 298 -25.92 -3.67 0.05
N VAL A 299 -25.86 -2.33 0.08
CA VAL A 299 -26.30 -1.53 1.23
C VAL A 299 -27.81 -1.72 1.45
N LYS A 300 -28.21 -2.26 2.62
CA LYS A 300 -29.60 -2.66 2.92
C LYS A 300 -30.45 -1.52 3.51
N LEU A 301 -30.29 -0.30 3.03
CA LEU A 301 -31.06 0.85 3.53
C LEU A 301 -32.42 0.97 2.81
N THR A 302 -33.41 0.20 3.27
CA THR A 302 -34.79 0.29 2.73
C THR A 302 -35.45 1.63 3.10
N PRO A 303 -36.44 2.13 2.31
CA PRO A 303 -37.19 3.35 2.66
C PRO A 303 -37.85 3.28 4.05
N ARG A 304 -38.24 2.09 4.50
CA ARG A 304 -38.78 1.86 5.85
C ARG A 304 -37.75 2.09 6.94
N ARG A 305 -36.49 1.67 6.72
CA ARG A 305 -35.38 1.91 7.64
C ARG A 305 -34.93 3.36 7.61
N GLN A 306 -34.83 3.96 6.42
CA GLN A 306 -34.46 5.37 6.28
C GLN A 306 -35.40 6.31 7.06
N LYS A 307 -36.71 6.00 7.09
CA LYS A 307 -37.69 6.74 7.91
C LYS A 307 -37.46 6.68 9.43
N ARG A 308 -36.61 5.76 9.91
CA ARG A 308 -36.24 5.61 11.33
C ARG A 308 -34.93 6.31 11.68
N LEU A 309 -34.19 6.79 10.70
CA LEU A 309 -32.93 7.48 10.92
C LEU A 309 -33.21 8.97 11.10
N PHE A 310 -32.69 9.56 12.18
CA PHE A 310 -32.90 10.96 12.50
C PHE A 310 -31.58 11.69 12.76
N CYS A 311 -31.56 12.98 12.39
CA CYS A 311 -30.53 13.91 12.82
C CYS A 311 -31.02 14.69 14.03
N ARG A 312 -30.15 14.91 15.02
CA ARG A 312 -30.50 15.57 16.29
C ARG A 312 -29.31 16.28 16.93
N TYR A 313 -29.61 17.19 17.85
CA TYR A 313 -28.61 17.76 18.75
C TYR A 313 -28.49 16.89 20.00
N HIS A 314 -27.30 16.33 20.21
CA HIS A 314 -26.99 15.46 21.32
C HIS A 314 -26.42 16.24 22.50
N HIS A 315 -27.10 16.11 23.64
CA HIS A 315 -26.76 16.81 24.88
C HIS A 315 -26.02 15.94 25.90
N GLY A 316 -25.53 14.75 25.51
CA GLY A 316 -24.76 13.85 26.38
C GLY A 316 -25.47 13.53 27.69
N ASN A 317 -26.74 13.14 27.62
CA ASN A 317 -27.57 12.90 28.80
C ASN A 317 -27.61 14.09 29.80
N ARG A 318 -27.74 15.31 29.28
CA ARG A 318 -27.75 16.58 30.03
C ARG A 318 -26.41 16.89 30.72
N THR A 319 -25.30 16.43 30.15
CA THR A 319 -23.96 16.86 30.57
C THR A 319 -23.86 18.39 30.46
N PRO A 320 -23.52 19.14 31.54
CA PRO A 320 -23.64 20.60 31.57
C PRO A 320 -22.97 21.32 30.39
N GLN A 321 -21.80 20.84 29.95
CA GLN A 321 -21.06 21.41 28.83
C GLN A 321 -21.81 21.27 27.49
N LEU A 322 -22.50 20.14 27.29
CA LEU A 322 -23.24 19.83 26.05
C LEU A 322 -24.66 20.39 26.02
N LEU A 323 -25.13 20.98 27.13
CA LEU A 323 -26.33 21.81 27.12
C LEU A 323 -26.10 23.15 26.41
N ILE A 324 -24.88 23.67 26.45
CA ILE A 324 -24.50 24.95 25.82
C ILE A 324 -23.99 24.72 24.39
N ALA A 325 -23.24 23.64 24.17
CA ALA A 325 -22.69 23.27 22.87
C ALA A 325 -22.97 21.79 22.57
N PRO A 326 -24.20 21.44 22.12
CA PRO A 326 -24.53 20.08 21.75
C PRO A 326 -23.78 19.62 20.50
N PHE A 327 -23.51 18.32 20.40
CA PHE A 327 -22.99 17.73 19.18
C PHE A 327 -24.12 17.45 18.18
N LYS A 328 -23.81 17.51 16.89
CA LYS A 328 -24.74 17.05 15.85
C LYS A 328 -24.59 15.53 15.75
N GLU A 329 -25.69 14.82 15.91
CA GLU A 329 -25.79 13.36 15.86
C GLU A 329 -26.67 12.96 14.66
N GLU A 330 -26.26 11.93 13.94
CA GLU A 330 -26.99 11.31 12.85
C GLU A 330 -27.00 9.79 13.01
N ASP A 331 -28.17 9.19 12.81
CA ASP A 331 -28.30 7.74 12.80
C ASP A 331 -27.78 7.17 11.48
N GLU A 332 -26.70 6.40 11.54
CA GLU A 332 -26.19 5.62 10.41
C GLU A 332 -26.96 4.30 10.28
N TRP A 333 -27.44 3.76 11.41
CA TRP A 333 -28.20 2.51 11.44
C TRP A 333 -29.15 2.39 12.64
N ASP A 334 -30.33 1.78 12.43
CA ASP A 334 -31.38 1.70 13.45
C ASP A 334 -31.19 0.53 14.43
N SER A 335 -30.72 -0.64 13.98
CA SER A 335 -30.50 -1.80 14.85
C SER A 335 -29.40 -2.75 14.33
N PRO A 336 -28.29 -2.96 15.08
CA PRO A 336 -27.91 -2.24 16.29
C PRO A 336 -27.74 -0.74 16.03
N HIS A 337 -27.84 0.08 17.07
CA HIS A 337 -27.76 1.53 16.90
C HIS A 337 -26.31 1.93 16.57
N ILE A 338 -26.11 2.45 15.36
CA ILE A 338 -24.83 3.01 14.91
C ILE A 338 -25.07 4.48 14.63
N VAL A 339 -24.29 5.35 15.25
CA VAL A 339 -24.47 6.80 15.17
C VAL A 339 -23.18 7.48 14.74
N ARG A 340 -23.34 8.54 13.95
CA ARG A 340 -22.27 9.48 13.61
C ARG A 340 -22.44 10.77 14.40
N TYR A 341 -21.34 11.25 14.97
CA TYR A 341 -21.22 12.59 15.52
C TYR A 341 -20.37 13.45 14.58
N TYR A 342 -20.81 14.69 14.35
CA TYR A 342 -20.08 15.67 13.55
C TYR A 342 -19.30 16.65 14.42
N ASP A 343 -18.24 17.22 13.84
CA ASP A 343 -17.42 18.26 14.45
C ASP A 343 -16.83 17.84 15.81
N VAL A 344 -16.50 16.55 15.95
CA VAL A 344 -15.96 15.94 17.18
C VAL A 344 -14.51 16.36 17.41
N MET A 345 -13.73 16.54 16.36
CA MET A 345 -12.34 16.99 16.43
C MET A 345 -12.12 18.13 15.44
N SER A 346 -11.41 19.17 15.88
CA SER A 346 -10.98 20.25 15.00
C SER A 346 -9.75 19.84 14.17
N ASP A 347 -9.50 20.55 13.08
CA ASP A 347 -8.32 20.31 12.24
C ASP A 347 -7.01 20.44 13.01
N GLU A 348 -6.91 21.42 13.92
CA GLU A 348 -5.71 21.65 14.74
C GLU A 348 -5.46 20.49 15.73
N GLU A 349 -6.52 19.95 16.34
CA GLU A 349 -6.41 18.78 17.21
C GLU A 349 -6.02 17.53 16.42
N ILE A 350 -6.57 17.36 15.22
CA ILE A 350 -6.27 16.24 14.32
C ILE A 350 -4.80 16.26 13.92
N GLU A 351 -4.28 17.39 13.44
CA GLU A 351 -2.89 17.47 13.00
C GLU A 351 -1.93 17.27 14.17
N ARG A 352 -2.23 17.85 15.34
CA ARG A 352 -1.41 17.61 16.54
C ARG A 352 -1.34 16.14 16.94
N ILE A 353 -2.47 15.43 16.89
CA ILE A 353 -2.50 13.99 17.19
C ILE A 353 -1.70 13.18 16.15
N LYS A 354 -1.79 13.53 14.85
CA LYS A 354 -0.99 12.89 13.80
C LYS A 354 0.51 13.10 14.01
N GLU A 355 0.94 14.32 14.39
CA GLU A 355 2.35 14.64 14.66
C GLU A 355 2.94 13.76 15.78
N ILE A 356 2.21 13.60 16.88
CA ILE A 356 2.66 12.80 18.04
C ILE A 356 2.60 11.31 17.72
N ALA A 357 1.62 10.88 16.93
CA ALA A 357 1.44 9.49 16.53
C ALA A 357 2.47 9.01 15.50
N LYS A 358 2.81 9.83 14.49
CA LYS A 358 3.70 9.47 13.37
C LYS A 358 5.00 8.77 13.81
N PRO A 359 5.80 9.28 14.77
CA PRO A 359 7.04 8.62 15.19
C PRO A 359 6.81 7.31 15.97
N LYS A 360 5.61 7.11 16.53
CA LYS A 360 5.23 5.90 17.29
C LYS A 360 4.54 4.85 16.41
N LEU A 361 4.33 5.11 15.11
CA LEU A 361 3.64 4.19 14.20
C LEU A 361 4.47 2.93 13.95
N ALA A 362 4.03 1.82 14.54
CA ALA A 362 4.57 0.50 14.27
C ALA A 362 3.59 -0.30 13.41
N ARG A 363 4.10 -1.34 12.73
CA ARG A 363 3.25 -2.28 12.00
C ARG A 363 2.23 -2.89 12.96
N ALA A 364 0.95 -2.83 12.60
CA ALA A 364 -0.10 -3.42 13.42
C ALA A 364 0.13 -4.94 13.50
N THR A 365 0.39 -5.44 14.71
CA THR A 365 0.46 -6.87 14.98
C THR A 365 -0.89 -7.39 15.44
N VAL A 366 -1.14 -8.65 15.15
CA VAL A 366 -2.33 -9.38 15.62
C VAL A 366 -1.87 -10.53 16.48
N ARG A 367 -2.70 -10.93 17.44
CA ARG A 367 -2.42 -12.11 18.24
C ARG A 367 -2.88 -13.35 17.46
N ASP A 368 -1.93 -14.21 17.09
CA ASP A 368 -2.25 -15.45 16.41
C ASP A 368 -3.16 -16.32 17.29
N PRO A 369 -4.33 -16.76 16.79
CA PRO A 369 -5.29 -17.50 17.60
C PRO A 369 -4.85 -18.92 17.98
N LYS A 370 -3.86 -19.50 17.27
CA LYS A 370 -3.30 -20.83 17.56
C LYS A 370 -2.10 -20.75 18.49
N THR A 371 -1.20 -19.79 18.28
CA THR A 371 0.07 -19.71 19.02
C THR A 371 0.06 -18.66 20.13
N GLY A 372 -0.86 -17.71 20.10
CA GLY A 372 -0.96 -16.61 21.06
C GLY A 372 0.13 -15.54 20.92
N VAL A 373 1.02 -15.68 19.94
CA VAL A 373 2.14 -14.77 19.66
C VAL A 373 1.67 -13.60 18.77
N LEU A 374 2.24 -12.42 18.96
CA LEU A 374 1.99 -11.27 18.09
C LEU A 374 2.69 -11.49 16.74
N THR A 375 1.93 -11.55 15.65
CA THR A 375 2.44 -11.74 14.28
C THR A 375 1.94 -10.62 13.36
N VAL A 376 2.70 -10.35 12.28
CA VAL A 376 2.24 -9.46 11.21
C VAL A 376 1.25 -10.25 10.34
N ALA A 377 0.06 -9.71 10.14
CA ALA A 377 -0.99 -10.38 9.37
C ALA A 377 -1.29 -9.67 8.06
N SER A 378 -1.44 -10.48 7.00
CA SER A 378 -1.90 -10.04 5.67
C SER A 378 -3.32 -9.44 5.69
N TYR A 379 -4.13 -9.82 6.68
CA TYR A 379 -5.51 -9.37 6.86
C TYR A 379 -5.67 -8.00 7.55
N ARG A 380 -4.62 -7.46 8.16
CA ARG A 380 -4.60 -6.10 8.72
C ARG A 380 -3.41 -5.32 8.17
N VAL A 381 -3.68 -4.47 7.19
CA VAL A 381 -2.67 -3.66 6.51
C VAL A 381 -2.77 -2.21 6.98
N SER A 382 -2.20 -1.92 8.15
CA SER A 382 -2.06 -0.57 8.70
C SER A 382 -0.83 -0.46 9.60
N LYS A 383 -0.40 0.77 9.89
CA LYS A 383 0.45 1.06 11.06
C LYS A 383 -0.41 1.66 12.16
N SER A 384 -0.10 1.35 13.41
CA SER A 384 -0.83 1.84 14.58
C SER A 384 0.13 2.32 15.66
N SER A 385 -0.33 3.30 16.43
CA SER A 385 0.33 3.80 17.63
C SER A 385 -0.72 3.96 18.74
N TRP A 386 -0.28 4.00 19.99
CA TRP A 386 -1.14 4.18 21.14
C TRP A 386 -0.68 5.42 21.89
N LEU A 387 -1.62 6.33 22.16
CA LEU A 387 -1.36 7.58 22.84
C LEU A 387 -1.99 7.59 24.23
N GLU A 388 -1.19 7.97 25.21
CA GLU A 388 -1.60 8.17 26.60
C GLU A 388 -2.11 9.60 26.82
N GLU A 389 -2.89 9.84 27.88
CA GLU A 389 -3.39 11.19 28.18
C GLU A 389 -2.26 12.17 28.51
N ASP A 390 -1.16 11.66 29.09
CA ASP A 390 0.00 12.45 29.47
C ASP A 390 0.96 12.73 28.30
N ASP A 391 0.75 12.10 27.13
CA ASP A 391 1.55 12.35 25.93
C ASP A 391 1.37 13.80 25.41
N ASP A 392 0.14 14.31 25.43
CA ASP A 392 -0.18 15.68 25.05
C ASP A 392 -1.58 16.09 25.56
N PRO A 393 -1.76 17.34 26.06
CA PRO A 393 -3.06 17.84 26.50
C PRO A 393 -4.21 17.69 25.50
N VAL A 394 -3.92 17.62 24.19
CA VAL A 394 -4.94 17.36 23.17
C VAL A 394 -5.60 15.99 23.35
N VAL A 395 -4.82 14.96 23.70
CA VAL A 395 -5.33 13.59 23.88
C VAL A 395 -6.30 13.56 25.06
N ALA A 396 -5.93 14.18 26.18
CA ALA A 396 -6.78 14.29 27.36
C ALA A 396 -8.09 15.07 27.07
N ARG A 397 -8.04 16.15 26.27
CA ARG A 397 -9.25 16.88 25.85
C ARG A 397 -10.17 16.03 25.00
N VAL A 398 -9.62 15.30 24.04
CA VAL A 398 -10.38 14.44 23.13
C VAL A 398 -11.00 13.25 23.88
N ASN A 399 -10.27 12.59 24.79
CA ASN A 399 -10.83 11.54 25.65
C ASN A 399 -11.99 12.04 26.52
N ARG A 400 -11.83 13.20 27.17
CA ARG A 400 -12.90 13.82 27.96
C ARG A 400 -14.15 14.13 27.12
N ARG A 401 -13.95 14.60 25.89
CA ARG A 401 -15.04 14.85 24.94
C ARG A 401 -15.78 13.57 24.60
N MET A 402 -15.08 12.48 24.32
CA MET A 402 -15.72 11.17 24.09
C MET A 402 -16.54 10.72 25.29
N GLN A 403 -16.03 10.88 26.52
CA GLN A 403 -16.79 10.58 27.75
C GLN A 403 -18.07 11.42 27.85
N HIS A 404 -18.02 12.72 27.53
CA HIS A 404 -19.22 13.57 27.55
C HIS A 404 -20.24 13.15 26.48
N ILE A 405 -19.78 12.75 25.30
CA ILE A 405 -20.65 12.29 24.21
C ILE A 405 -21.30 10.97 24.58
N THR A 406 -20.53 9.97 24.99
CA THR A 406 -21.05 8.60 25.20
C THR A 406 -21.75 8.42 26.55
N GLY A 407 -21.41 9.26 27.54
CA GLY A 407 -21.79 9.04 28.94
C GLY A 407 -21.00 7.92 29.63
N LEU A 408 -20.03 7.30 28.93
CA LEU A 408 -19.18 6.22 29.45
C LEU A 408 -17.89 6.80 30.02
N THR A 409 -17.42 6.28 31.16
CA THR A 409 -16.13 6.71 31.74
C THR A 409 -14.97 6.26 30.86
N VAL A 410 -13.95 7.13 30.67
CA VAL A 410 -12.70 6.74 29.99
C VAL A 410 -11.64 6.19 30.95
N LYS A 411 -11.90 6.15 32.26
CA LYS A 411 -10.93 5.66 33.27
C LYS A 411 -10.50 4.21 33.07
N THR A 412 -11.41 3.39 32.55
CA THR A 412 -11.22 1.97 32.22
C THR A 412 -11.29 1.78 30.71
N ALA A 413 -10.98 2.80 29.92
CA ALA A 413 -10.94 2.70 28.47
C ALA A 413 -9.49 2.54 28.01
N GLU A 414 -9.28 1.82 26.92
CA GLU A 414 -7.94 1.64 26.35
C GLU A 414 -7.31 2.98 25.92
N LEU A 415 -6.00 2.98 25.71
CA LEU A 415 -5.28 4.11 25.14
C LEU A 415 -5.87 4.53 23.79
N LEU A 416 -5.69 5.81 23.42
CA LEU A 416 -6.16 6.28 22.13
C LEU A 416 -5.32 5.64 21.02
N GLN A 417 -5.88 4.68 20.30
CA GLN A 417 -5.19 4.05 19.18
C GLN A 417 -5.28 4.96 17.96
N VAL A 418 -4.15 5.37 17.39
CA VAL A 418 -4.10 6.08 16.11
C VAL A 418 -3.62 5.13 15.04
N ALA A 419 -4.40 4.97 13.97
CA ALA A 419 -4.07 4.11 12.84
C ALA A 419 -3.94 4.92 11.54
N ASN A 420 -2.93 4.57 10.75
CA ASN A 420 -2.72 5.05 9.40
C ASN A 420 -2.74 3.88 8.41
N TYR A 421 -3.62 3.99 7.41
CA TYR A 421 -3.71 3.02 6.33
C TYR A 421 -2.91 3.54 5.12
N GLY A 422 -1.98 2.71 4.64
CA GLY A 422 -1.23 2.95 3.41
C GLY A 422 -1.95 2.46 2.15
N MET A 423 -1.19 2.20 1.09
CA MET A 423 -1.72 1.69 -0.17
C MET A 423 -2.45 0.35 0.05
N GLY A 424 -3.71 0.27 -0.42
CA GLY A 424 -4.56 -0.92 -0.21
C GLY A 424 -4.76 -1.29 1.26
N GLY A 425 -4.50 -0.37 2.19
CA GLY A 425 -4.57 -0.63 3.62
C GLY A 425 -6.00 -0.95 4.06
N GLN A 426 -6.20 -2.10 4.69
CA GLN A 426 -7.51 -2.59 5.14
C GLN A 426 -7.45 -3.19 6.53
N TYR A 427 -8.62 -3.48 7.10
CA TYR A 427 -8.77 -4.41 8.20
C TYR A 427 -9.97 -5.33 7.92
N GLU A 428 -9.71 -6.62 7.74
CA GLU A 428 -10.74 -7.61 7.44
C GLU A 428 -11.85 -7.72 8.50
N PRO A 429 -13.01 -8.31 8.15
CA PRO A 429 -14.15 -8.46 9.06
C PRO A 429 -13.80 -9.09 10.40
N HIS A 430 -13.98 -8.32 11.48
CA HIS A 430 -13.64 -8.70 12.85
C HIS A 430 -14.66 -8.19 13.87
N PHE A 431 -14.48 -8.66 15.10
CA PHE A 431 -15.17 -8.15 16.28
C PHE A 431 -14.18 -7.40 17.15
N ASP A 432 -14.62 -6.29 17.72
CA ASP A 432 -13.82 -5.59 18.74
C ASP A 432 -13.91 -6.30 20.09
N PHE A 433 -15.03 -6.95 20.40
CA PHE A 433 -15.16 -7.74 21.64
C PHE A 433 -14.45 -9.10 21.53
N SER A 434 -14.00 -9.61 22.68
CA SER A 434 -13.44 -10.95 22.78
C SER A 434 -14.52 -12.01 22.88
N ARG A 435 -14.41 -13.05 22.04
CA ARG A 435 -15.26 -14.25 22.09
C ARG A 435 -14.76 -15.20 23.18
N ARG A 436 -15.64 -16.06 23.70
CA ARG A 436 -15.26 -17.07 24.69
C ARG A 436 -14.38 -18.15 24.03
N PRO A 437 -13.29 -18.63 24.69
CA PRO A 437 -12.79 -18.18 25.98
C PRO A 437 -12.17 -16.77 25.89
N PHE A 438 -12.50 -15.90 26.84
CA PHE A 438 -12.09 -14.49 26.82
C PHE A 438 -10.58 -14.33 26.80
N ASP A 439 -10.11 -13.28 26.12
CA ASP A 439 -8.69 -12.91 26.11
C ASP A 439 -8.20 -12.66 27.55
N SER A 440 -7.08 -13.30 27.88
CA SER A 440 -6.32 -13.08 29.11
C SER A 440 -6.11 -11.61 29.47
N GLY A 441 -5.92 -10.73 28.49
CA GLY A 441 -5.70 -9.29 28.70
C GLY A 441 -6.95 -8.54 29.19
N LEU A 442 -8.14 -9.09 28.96
CA LEU A 442 -9.41 -8.46 29.34
C LEU A 442 -9.92 -8.92 30.71
N LYS A 443 -9.15 -9.72 31.44
CA LYS A 443 -9.54 -10.25 32.75
C LYS A 443 -9.70 -9.16 33.83
N THR A 444 -8.99 -8.04 33.69
CA THR A 444 -8.93 -6.95 34.68
C THR A 444 -9.96 -5.86 34.43
N GLU A 445 -10.17 -5.45 33.18
CA GLU A 445 -11.07 -4.35 32.82
C GLU A 445 -12.38 -4.83 32.18
N GLY A 446 -12.46 -6.12 31.84
CA GLY A 446 -13.63 -6.72 31.20
C GLY A 446 -13.61 -6.54 29.68
N ASN A 447 -14.65 -7.06 29.02
CA ASN A 447 -14.73 -7.04 27.57
C ASN A 447 -14.94 -5.61 27.02
N ARG A 448 -14.62 -5.39 25.74
CA ARG A 448 -14.80 -4.10 25.07
C ARG A 448 -16.28 -3.85 24.83
N LEU A 449 -16.85 -2.96 25.64
CA LEU A 449 -18.27 -2.60 25.65
C LEU A 449 -18.69 -1.85 24.38
N ALA A 450 -17.88 -0.89 23.94
CA ALA A 450 -18.22 0.01 22.83
C ALA A 450 -16.98 0.51 22.12
N THR A 451 -17.18 0.92 20.87
CA THR A 451 -16.14 1.46 20.00
C THR A 451 -16.50 2.89 19.59
N PHE A 452 -15.53 3.79 19.68
CA PHE A 452 -15.65 5.18 19.23
C PHE A 452 -14.53 5.48 18.25
N LEU A 453 -14.88 5.49 16.97
CA LEU A 453 -13.96 5.61 15.84
C LEU A 453 -14.01 7.02 15.26
N ASN A 454 -12.95 7.79 15.42
CA ASN A 454 -12.81 9.13 14.82
C ASN A 454 -12.17 9.04 13.43
N TYR A 455 -12.70 9.78 12.47
CA TYR A 455 -12.09 9.98 11.17
C TYR A 455 -11.27 11.26 11.16
N MET A 456 -9.95 11.12 10.95
CA MET A 456 -8.98 12.21 11.00
C MET A 456 -8.46 12.65 9.63
N SER A 457 -9.04 12.10 8.56
CA SER A 457 -8.80 12.52 7.19
C SER A 457 -10.02 12.27 6.33
N ASP A 458 -10.14 13.06 5.26
CA ASP A 458 -11.03 12.74 4.16
C ASP A 458 -10.33 11.73 3.25
N VAL A 459 -11.12 10.83 2.66
CA VAL A 459 -10.63 9.81 1.74
C VAL A 459 -11.39 10.00 0.43
N GLU A 460 -10.68 10.23 -0.66
CA GLU A 460 -11.27 10.52 -1.96
C GLU A 460 -12.04 9.32 -2.53
N ALA A 461 -11.52 8.11 -2.36
CA ALA A 461 -12.20 6.88 -2.77
C ALA A 461 -11.85 5.68 -1.89
N GLY A 462 -12.84 4.83 -1.62
CA GLY A 462 -12.70 3.66 -0.77
C GLY A 462 -12.63 3.97 0.72
N GLY A 463 -12.06 3.07 1.51
CA GLY A 463 -11.80 3.33 2.94
C GLY A 463 -13.03 3.37 3.85
N ALA A 464 -14.21 2.93 3.41
CA ALA A 464 -15.41 2.84 4.24
C ALA A 464 -15.21 1.91 5.47
N THR A 465 -15.94 2.17 6.54
CA THR A 465 -16.17 1.18 7.61
C THR A 465 -17.46 0.45 7.29
N VAL A 466 -17.41 -0.86 7.07
CA VAL A 466 -18.56 -1.66 6.64
C VAL A 466 -18.93 -2.69 7.69
N PHE A 467 -20.22 -3.03 7.75
CA PHE A 467 -20.78 -4.04 8.64
C PHE A 467 -21.41 -5.15 7.77
N PRO A 468 -20.66 -6.22 7.43
CA PRO A 468 -21.09 -7.24 6.46
C PRO A 468 -22.44 -7.87 6.78
N ASP A 469 -22.68 -8.24 8.04
CA ASP A 469 -23.92 -8.90 8.46
C ASP A 469 -25.14 -7.98 8.36
N LEU A 470 -24.92 -6.66 8.54
CA LEU A 470 -25.96 -5.65 8.45
C LEU A 470 -26.22 -5.21 7.00
N GLY A 471 -25.19 -5.23 6.16
CA GLY A 471 -25.19 -4.55 4.88
C GLY A 471 -25.17 -3.03 5.03
N ALA A 472 -24.35 -2.51 5.96
CA ALA A 472 -24.16 -1.09 6.17
C ALA A 472 -22.74 -0.66 5.75
N ALA A 473 -22.61 0.55 5.21
CA ALA A 473 -21.34 1.13 4.80
C ALA A 473 -21.28 2.60 5.23
N ILE A 474 -20.24 2.95 5.98
CA ILE A 474 -20.06 4.25 6.60
C ILE A 474 -18.79 4.88 6.03
N TRP A 475 -18.97 5.90 5.20
CA TRP A 475 -17.86 6.54 4.51
C TRP A 475 -17.11 7.51 5.45
N PRO A 476 -15.76 7.55 5.37
CA PRO A 476 -14.95 8.42 6.20
C PRO A 476 -15.22 9.89 5.87
N LYS A 477 -15.35 10.72 6.91
CA LYS A 477 -15.47 12.17 6.79
C LYS A 477 -14.67 12.82 7.91
N LYS A 478 -13.69 13.65 7.57
CA LYS A 478 -12.78 14.27 8.54
C LYS A 478 -13.56 15.00 9.63
N GLY A 479 -13.09 14.88 10.88
CA GLY A 479 -13.68 15.53 12.04
C GLY A 479 -14.95 14.87 12.59
N THR A 480 -15.45 13.82 11.92
CA THR A 480 -16.59 13.03 12.42
C THR A 480 -16.13 11.83 13.22
N ALA A 481 -17.02 11.28 14.05
CA ALA A 481 -16.80 10.01 14.73
C ALA A 481 -18.01 9.10 14.60
N VAL A 482 -17.78 7.80 14.60
CA VAL A 482 -18.81 6.76 14.56
C VAL A 482 -18.75 5.97 15.84
N PHE A 483 -19.92 5.70 16.42
CA PHE A 483 -20.05 5.01 17.69
C PHE A 483 -21.06 3.87 17.59
N TRP A 484 -20.70 2.73 18.18
CA TRP A 484 -21.59 1.59 18.37
C TRP A 484 -21.22 0.82 19.64
N TYR A 485 -22.19 0.11 20.19
CA TYR A 485 -21.96 -0.85 21.27
C TYR A 485 -21.58 -2.21 20.70
N ASN A 486 -20.50 -2.80 21.20
CA ASN A 486 -20.06 -4.15 20.83
C ASN A 486 -20.76 -5.23 21.65
N LEU A 487 -21.27 -4.88 22.82
CA LEU A 487 -21.97 -5.80 23.72
C LEU A 487 -23.43 -5.39 23.87
N LEU A 488 -24.31 -6.37 23.97
CA LEU A 488 -25.70 -6.21 24.41
C LEU A 488 -25.74 -5.70 25.86
N ARG A 489 -26.91 -5.30 26.37
CA ARG A 489 -27.00 -4.92 27.79
C ARG A 489 -26.82 -6.09 28.76
N SER A 490 -26.92 -7.33 28.27
CA SER A 490 -26.57 -8.54 29.01
C SER A 490 -25.07 -8.73 29.23
N GLY A 491 -24.22 -8.01 28.47
CA GLY A 491 -22.77 -8.22 28.43
C GLY A 491 -22.32 -9.24 27.37
N GLU A 492 -23.25 -9.93 26.72
CA GLU A 492 -22.93 -10.79 25.57
C GLU A 492 -22.54 -9.98 24.34
N GLY A 493 -21.64 -10.53 23.53
CA GLY A 493 -21.19 -9.89 22.30
C GLY A 493 -22.30 -9.79 21.26
N ASP A 494 -22.49 -8.61 20.67
CA ASP A 494 -23.43 -8.41 19.58
C ASP A 494 -22.78 -8.80 18.25
N TYR A 495 -23.06 -10.02 17.77
CA TYR A 495 -22.50 -10.54 16.53
C TYR A 495 -22.86 -9.70 15.29
N ARG A 496 -23.87 -8.82 15.37
CA ARG A 496 -24.23 -7.92 14.27
C ARG A 496 -23.24 -6.78 14.09
N THR A 497 -22.37 -6.53 15.06
CA THR A 497 -21.36 -5.46 15.02
C THR A 497 -20.05 -5.92 14.37
N ARG A 498 -20.08 -7.07 13.68
CA ARG A 498 -18.95 -7.50 12.86
C ARG A 498 -18.70 -6.43 11.80
N HIS A 499 -17.47 -5.94 11.75
CA HIS A 499 -17.14 -4.83 10.89
C HIS A 499 -15.74 -4.94 10.30
N ALA A 500 -15.51 -4.18 9.24
CA ALA A 500 -14.25 -4.14 8.52
C ALA A 500 -13.93 -2.71 8.09
N ALA A 501 -12.65 -2.45 7.86
CA ALA A 501 -12.20 -1.25 7.17
C ALA A 501 -11.85 -1.64 5.73
N CYS A 502 -12.63 -1.13 4.77
CA CYS A 502 -12.37 -1.31 3.35
C CYS A 502 -10.99 -0.78 2.96
N PRO A 503 -10.32 -1.37 1.94
CA PRO A 503 -9.08 -0.85 1.41
C PRO A 503 -9.23 0.60 0.96
N VAL A 504 -8.25 1.44 1.23
CA VAL A 504 -8.22 2.81 0.68
C VAL A 504 -7.86 2.75 -0.80
N LEU A 505 -8.76 3.18 -1.68
CA LEU A 505 -8.55 3.19 -3.13
C LEU A 505 -7.74 4.41 -3.56
N VAL A 506 -8.20 5.61 -3.17
CA VAL A 506 -7.49 6.87 -3.38
C VAL A 506 -7.55 7.70 -2.12
N GLY A 507 -6.41 8.28 -1.75
CA GLY A 507 -6.28 9.15 -0.58
C GLY A 507 -5.53 8.53 0.57
N CYS A 508 -5.67 9.14 1.76
CA CYS A 508 -5.03 8.67 2.98
C CYS A 508 -6.06 8.54 4.09
N LYS A 509 -6.15 7.38 4.73
CA LYS A 509 -7.05 7.17 5.88
C LYS A 509 -6.27 7.20 7.18
N TRP A 510 -6.57 8.21 7.99
CA TRP A 510 -6.20 8.31 9.40
C TRP A 510 -7.44 8.17 10.25
N VAL A 511 -7.37 7.31 11.26
CA VAL A 511 -8.44 7.14 12.26
C VAL A 511 -7.84 7.08 13.65
N SER A 512 -8.62 7.50 14.64
CA SER A 512 -8.30 7.20 16.03
C SER A 512 -9.44 6.46 16.70
N ASN A 513 -9.13 5.32 17.30
CA ASN A 513 -10.08 4.45 17.95
C ASN A 513 -9.95 4.50 19.47
N LYS A 514 -11.09 4.50 20.15
CA LYS A 514 -11.19 4.40 21.61
C LYS A 514 -12.15 3.26 21.95
N TRP A 515 -11.65 2.29 22.69
CA TRP A 515 -12.45 1.19 23.20
C TRP A 515 -12.77 1.40 24.67
N PHE A 516 -14.05 1.35 25.01
CA PHE A 516 -14.52 1.43 26.38
C PHE A 516 -14.69 0.02 26.93
N HIS A 517 -14.15 -0.28 28.12
CA HIS A 517 -14.42 -1.56 28.76
C HIS A 517 -15.72 -1.54 29.58
N GLU A 518 -16.29 -2.73 29.82
CA GLU A 518 -17.53 -2.90 30.58
C GLU A 518 -17.39 -2.55 32.07
N ARG A 519 -16.22 -2.79 32.69
CA ARG A 519 -16.02 -2.47 34.11
C ARG A 519 -15.90 -0.97 34.32
N GLY A 520 -16.49 -0.48 35.41
CA GLY A 520 -16.61 0.95 35.70
C GLY A 520 -17.78 1.63 34.98
N GLN A 521 -18.56 0.90 34.19
CA GLN A 521 -19.76 1.38 33.50
C GLN A 521 -21.06 0.89 34.13
N GLU A 522 -21.01 0.11 35.21
CA GLU A 522 -22.15 -0.63 35.77
C GLU A 522 -23.33 0.28 36.13
N PHE A 523 -23.03 1.49 36.62
CA PHE A 523 -24.02 2.50 36.98
C PHE A 523 -24.30 3.51 35.85
N LEU A 524 -23.47 3.54 34.82
CA LEU A 524 -23.60 4.43 33.65
C LEU A 524 -24.40 3.75 32.52
N ARG A 525 -24.30 2.43 32.40
CA ARG A 525 -25.02 1.58 31.45
C ARG A 525 -25.58 0.35 32.17
N PRO A 526 -26.73 0.49 32.86
CA PRO A 526 -27.35 -0.63 33.55
C PRO A 526 -27.75 -1.77 32.60
N CYS A 527 -27.74 -3.00 33.12
CA CYS A 527 -28.20 -4.19 32.41
C CYS A 527 -29.67 -4.06 31.98
N GLY A 528 -30.00 -4.73 30.88
CA GLY A 528 -31.34 -4.80 30.32
C GLY A 528 -32.21 -5.78 31.08
N SER A 529 -33.52 -5.73 30.83
CA SER A 529 -34.48 -6.70 31.35
C SER A 529 -34.54 -7.97 30.50
N THR A 530 -34.06 -7.90 29.26
CA THR A 530 -33.93 -9.02 28.32
C THR A 530 -32.49 -9.15 27.82
N GLU A 531 -32.18 -10.32 27.24
CA GLU A 531 -30.84 -10.58 26.68
C GLU A 531 -30.49 -9.68 25.49
N VAL A 532 -31.50 -9.15 24.78
CA VAL A 532 -31.37 -8.37 23.53
C VAL A 532 -31.66 -6.87 23.70
N ASP A 533 -31.95 -6.43 24.93
CA ASP A 533 -32.21 -5.01 25.29
C ASP A 533 -30.97 -4.10 25.11
#